data_AF-A0A317LQD4-F1
#
_entry.id   AF-A0A317LQD4-F1
#
_cell.length_a   1.000
_cell.length_b   1.000
_cell.length_c   1.000
_cell.angle_alpha   90.00
_cell.angle_beta   90.00
_cell.angle_gamma   90.00
#
_symmetry.space_group_name_H-M   'P 1'
#
loop_
_entity.id
_entity.type
_entity.pdbx_description
1 polymer ?
#
loop_
_entity_poly.entity_id
_entity_poly.type
_entity_poly.pdbx_seq_one_letter_code
_entity_poly.pdbx_strand_id
1 'polypeptide(L)' 'MSVKERAASLYCHRNTVVNRLQAFREATGLDLAVRREGALALVLFSDPDGVDGP' A
#
# COMPACT_ATOMS: atom_id res chain seq x y z
N MET A 1 -1.46 -7.62 9.03
CA MET A 1 -0.85 -7.90 7.71
C MET A 1 0.64 -7.69 7.82
N SER A 2 1.45 -8.73 7.60
CA SER A 2 2.91 -8.66 7.73
C SER A 2 3.57 -8.32 6.39
N VAL A 3 4.65 -7.54 6.43
CA VAL A 3 5.51 -7.22 5.28
C VAL A 3 6.01 -8.51 4.59
N LYS A 4 6.28 -9.58 5.36
CA LYS A 4 6.75 -10.85 4.82
C LYS A 4 5.69 -11.56 3.97
N GLU A 5 4.43 -11.51 4.40
CA GLU A 5 3.32 -12.13 3.67
C GLU A 5 3.06 -11.42 2.34
N ARG A 6 3.21 -10.09 2.31
CA ARG A 6 3.11 -9.33 1.05
C ARG A 6 4.27 -9.52 0.12
N ALA A 7 5.48 -9.65 0.66
CA ALA A 7 6.66 -9.93 -0.13
C ALA A 7 6.46 -11.24 -0.91
N ALA A 8 5.96 -12.28 -0.22
CA ALA A 8 5.62 -13.55 -0.84
C ALA A 8 4.52 -13.43 -1.91
N SER A 9 3.41 -12.73 -1.63
CA SER A 9 2.31 -12.58 -2.59
C SER A 9 2.67 -11.72 -3.82
N LEU A 10 3.65 -10.83 -3.68
CA LEU A 10 4.14 -9.96 -4.76
C LEU A 10 5.42 -10.51 -5.42
N TYR A 11 5.84 -11.74 -5.09
CA TYR A 11 7.06 -12.37 -5.59
C TYR A 11 8.31 -11.47 -5.47
N CYS A 12 8.41 -10.72 -4.37
CA CYS A 12 9.52 -9.81 -4.12
C CYS A 12 10.15 -10.07 -2.75
N HIS A 13 11.36 -9.53 -2.54
CA HIS A 13 11.98 -9.58 -1.24
C HIS A 13 11.29 -8.61 -0.27
N ARG A 14 11.38 -8.89 1.04
CA ARG A 14 10.83 -8.01 2.09
C ARG A 14 11.27 -6.56 1.93
N ASN A 15 12.53 -6.35 1.59
CA ASN A 15 13.10 -5.00 1.42
C ASN A 15 12.42 -4.24 0.29
N THR A 16 12.01 -4.91 -0.78
CA THR A 16 11.26 -4.26 -1.86
C THR A 16 9.91 -3.75 -1.35
N VAL A 17 9.22 -4.52 -0.51
CA VAL A 17 7.96 -4.06 0.13
C VAL A 17 8.23 -2.87 1.05
N VAL A 18 9.26 -2.92 1.90
CA VAL A 18 9.63 -1.81 2.79
C VAL A 18 9.94 -0.55 1.98
N ASN A 19 10.75 -0.65 0.93
CA ASN A 19 11.12 0.49 0.10
C ASN A 19 9.90 1.09 -0.61
N ARG A 20 8.96 0.27 -1.07
CA ARG A 20 7.71 0.76 -1.69
C ARG A 20 6.81 1.49 -0.68
N LEU A 21 6.71 0.99 0.55
CA LEU A 21 5.96 1.67 1.61
C LEU A 21 6.60 3.01 1.98
N GLN A 22 7.93 3.05 2.05
CA GLN A 22 8.65 4.29 2.29
C GLN A 22 8.44 5.30 1.15
N ALA A 23 8.60 4.87 -0.11
CA ALA A 23 8.38 5.73 -1.27
C ALA A 23 6.93 6.25 -1.34
N PHE A 24 5.94 5.41 -0.99
CA PHE A 24 4.55 5.83 -0.88
C PHE A 24 4.35 6.92 0.17
N ARG A 25 4.96 6.74 1.35
CA ARG A 25 4.91 7.75 2.43
C ARG A 25 5.59 9.05 2.01
N GLU A 26 6.73 8.99 1.33
CA GLU A 26 7.42 10.17 0.82
C GLU A 26 6.60 10.93 -0.22
N ALA A 27 5.89 10.22 -1.10
CA ALA A 27 5.08 10.82 -2.16
C ALA A 27 3.74 11.38 -1.68
N THR A 28 3.11 10.75 -0.68
CA THR A 28 1.73 11.06 -0.26
C THR A 28 1.62 11.68 1.13
N GLY A 29 2.66 11.56 1.95
CA GLY A 29 2.61 11.89 3.38
C GLY A 29 1.89 10.87 4.26
N LEU A 30 1.37 9.77 3.70
CA LEU A 30 0.59 8.76 4.44
C LEU A 30 1.43 7.52 4.77
N ASP A 31 1.41 7.09 6.03
CA ASP A 31 2.06 5.86 6.49
C ASP A 31 1.05 4.70 6.57
N LEU A 32 1.14 3.76 5.62
CA LEU A 32 0.23 2.60 5.56
C LEU A 32 0.42 1.61 6.72
N ALA A 33 1.47 1.73 7.53
CA ALA A 33 1.61 0.95 8.77
C ALA A 33 0.70 1.48 9.89
N VAL A 34 0.24 2.73 9.79
CA VAL A 34 -0.71 3.35 10.72
C VAL A 34 -2.14 3.06 10.24
N ARG A 35 -2.91 2.31 11.06
CA ARG A 35 -4.28 1.86 10.69
C ARG A 35 -5.19 2.96 10.15
N ARG A 36 -5.19 4.13 10.79
CA ARG A 36 -6.05 5.26 10.40
C ARG A 36 -5.64 5.85 9.06
N GLU A 37 -4.34 5.97 8.81
CA GLU A 37 -3.80 6.53 7.57
C GLU A 37 -3.95 5.55 6.42
N GLY A 38 -3.79 4.25 6.67
CA GLY A 38 -4.12 3.20 5.70
C GLY A 38 -5.59 3.23 5.28
N ALA A 39 -6.51 3.39 6.24
CA ALA A 39 -7.93 3.54 5.92
C ALA A 39 -8.23 4.81 5.10
N LEU A 40 -7.56 5.92 5.43
CA LEU A 40 -7.69 7.17 4.68
C LEU A 40 -7.15 7.01 3.25
N ALA A 41 -5.99 6.38 3.06
CA ALA A 41 -5.42 6.10 1.75
C ALA A 41 -6.38 5.28 0.89
N LEU A 42 -7.03 4.26 1.46
CA LEU A 42 -8.02 3.47 0.74
C LEU A 42 -9.17 4.35 0.19
N VAL A 43 -9.67 5.31 0.97
CA VAL A 43 -10.74 6.21 0.52
C VAL A 43 -10.23 7.22 -0.52
N LEU A 44 -9.05 7.80 -0.30
CA LEU A 44 -8.47 8.82 -1.17
C LEU A 44 -8.08 8.28 -2.56
N PHE A 45 -7.64 7.02 -2.61
CA PHE A 45 -7.21 6.34 -3.84
C PHE A 45 -8.23 5.31 -4.34
N SER A 46 -9.41 5.24 -3.72
CA SER A 46 -10.53 4.48 -4.28
C SER A 46 -10.99 5.19 -5.55
N ASP A 47 -11.10 4.45 -6.65
CA ASP A 47 -11.84 4.93 -7.82
C ASP A 47 -13.34 4.69 -7.55
N PRO A 48 -14.17 5.73 -7.35
CA PRO A 48 -15.60 5.56 -7.07
C PRO A 48 -16.38 5.06 -8.29
N ASP A 49 -15.84 5.21 -9.50
CA ASP A 49 -16.42 4.79 -10.77
C ASP A 49 -15.64 3.61 -11.39
N GLY A 50 -14.69 3.04 -10.64
CA GLY A 50 -13.80 1.97 -11.05
C GLY A 50 -14.57 0.70 -11.35
N VAL A 51 -14.97 0.56 -12.61
CA VAL A 51 -15.23 -0.73 -13.25
C VAL A 51 -14.08 -1.65 -12.86
N ASP A 52 -14.36 -2.75 -12.16
CA ASP A 52 -13.48 -3.92 -12.20
C ASP A 52 -13.24 -4.20 -13.68
N GLY A 53 -12.06 -3.87 -14.19
CA GLY A 53 -11.82 -3.99 -15.61
C GLY A 53 -10.35 -4.17 -15.93
N PRO A 54 -10.07 -5.08 -16.87
CA PRO A 54 -10.27 -6.53 -16.80
C PRO A 54 -9.29 -7.25 -15.84
#